data_AF-A0A2A8V9S1-F1
#
_entry.id   AF-A0A2A8V9S1-F1
#
_cell.length_a   1.000
_cell.length_b   1.000
_cell.length_c   1.000
_cell.angle_alpha   90.00
_cell.angle_beta   90.00
_cell.angle_gamma   90.00
#
_symmetry.space_group_name_H-M   'P 1'
#
loop_
_entity.id
_entity.type
_entity.pdbx_description
1 polymer ?
#
loop_
_entity_poly.entity_id
_entity_poly.type
_entity_poly.pdbx_seq_one_letter_code
_entity_poly.pdbx_strand_id
1 'polypeptide(L)'
;MSSVLLCYTITKQLKEALEQVNDENREATIEEAESLLEKRQNVLVTIKPPYTHDEQELGKQMIAWNQQIDRQLSQLRLQIKRDMNGLTKKKTSVQKYSNPYESLQYDGMFYDKKK
;
A
#
# COMPACT_ATOMS: atom_id res chain seq x y z
N MET A 1 31.44 6.60 -7.68
CA MET A 1 30.73 5.79 -6.66
C MET A 1 30.45 4.43 -7.26
N SER A 2 30.67 3.33 -6.52
CA SER A 2 30.28 1.99 -6.97
C SER A 2 28.75 1.90 -7.08
N SER A 3 28.25 1.27 -8.15
CA SER A 3 26.82 1.01 -8.33
C SER A 3 26.23 0.18 -7.18
N VAL A 4 27.04 -0.71 -6.58
CA VAL A 4 26.63 -1.52 -5.41
C VAL A 4 26.39 -0.62 -4.21
N LEU A 5 27.32 0.30 -3.92
CA LEU A 5 27.19 1.24 -2.81
C LEU A 5 25.99 2.18 -2.99
N LEU A 6 25.75 2.63 -4.21
CA LEU A 6 24.58 3.46 -4.53
C LEU A 6 23.27 2.69 -4.28
N CYS A 7 23.18 1.45 -4.76
CA CYS A 7 22.00 0.60 -4.54
C CYS A 7 21.78 0.28 -3.06
N TYR A 8 22.87 0.03 -2.31
CA TYR A 8 22.84 -0.14 -0.87
C TYR A 8 22.27 1.08 -0.16
N THR A 9 22.71 2.28 -0.55
CA THR A 9 22.26 3.54 0.05
C THR A 9 20.78 3.77 -0.20
N ILE A 10 20.31 3.56 -1.44
CA ILE A 10 18.89 3.69 -1.78
C ILE A 10 18.05 2.65 -1.02
N THR A 11 18.55 1.41 -0.91
CA THR A 11 17.85 0.35 -0.16
C THR A 11 17.75 0.70 1.32
N LYS A 12 18.80 1.29 1.91
CA LYS A 12 18.79 1.79 3.28
C LYS A 12 17.76 2.90 3.49
N GLN A 13 17.75 3.90 2.60
CA GLN A 13 16.78 5.00 2.64
C GLN A 13 15.35 4.49 2.55
N LEU A 14 15.07 3.55 1.64
CA LEU A 14 13.75 2.96 1.50
C LEU A 14 13.31 2.24 2.78
N LYS A 15 14.23 1.48 3.40
CA LYS A 15 13.99 0.81 4.66
C LYS A 15 13.65 1.80 5.79
N GLU A 16 14.42 2.87 5.91
CA GLU A 16 14.23 3.91 6.94
C GLU A 16 12.91 4.67 6.73
N ALA A 17 12.57 5.04 5.50
CA ALA A 17 11.30 5.70 5.17
C ALA A 17 10.10 4.83 5.58
N LEU A 18 10.15 3.52 5.30
CA LEU A 18 9.09 2.58 5.67
C LEU A 18 9.03 2.29 7.18
N GLU A 19 10.12 2.45 7.93
CA GLU A 19 10.12 2.33 9.40
C GLU A 19 9.47 3.54 10.09
N GLN A 20 9.48 4.71 9.46
CA GLN A 20 8.95 5.95 10.03
C GLN A 20 7.51 6.27 9.58
N VAL A 21 6.88 5.37 8.83
CA VAL A 21 5.53 5.57 8.33
C VAL A 21 4.51 5.63 9.47
N ASN A 22 3.65 6.65 9.43
CA ASN A 22 2.52 6.86 10.32
C ASN A 22 1.34 7.42 9.50
N ASP A 23 0.19 7.63 10.14
CA ASP A 23 -1.02 8.06 9.42
C ASP A 23 -0.92 9.47 8.83
N GLU A 24 -0.09 10.35 9.40
CA GLU A 24 0.06 11.74 8.95
C GLU A 24 0.99 11.85 7.74
N ASN A 25 2.10 11.10 7.73
CA ASN A 25 3.08 11.14 6.64
C ASN A 25 2.88 10.05 5.58
N ARG A 26 1.85 9.19 5.74
CA ARG A 26 1.65 8.00 4.90
C ARG A 26 1.72 8.28 3.41
N GLU A 27 1.04 9.32 2.95
CA GLU A 27 0.98 9.67 1.51
C GLU A 27 2.36 10.07 0.99
N ALA A 28 3.06 10.95 1.72
CA ALA A 28 4.41 11.37 1.38
C ALA A 28 5.40 10.19 1.41
N THR A 29 5.26 9.27 2.37
CA THR A 29 6.10 8.07 2.43
C THR A 29 5.82 7.12 1.25
N ILE A 30 4.58 7.04 0.76
CA ILE A 30 4.26 6.24 -0.45
C ILE A 30 4.96 6.83 -1.67
N GLU A 31 4.84 8.14 -1.89
CA GLU A 31 5.51 8.82 -3.01
C GLU A 31 7.04 8.69 -2.94
N GLU A 32 7.61 8.86 -1.74
CA GLU A 32 9.04 8.66 -1.51
C GLU A 32 9.46 7.21 -1.79
N ALA A 33 8.72 6.23 -1.29
CA ALA A 33 9.00 4.82 -1.50
C ALA A 33 8.94 4.45 -2.99
N GLU A 34 7.97 4.96 -3.75
CA GLU A 34 7.89 4.76 -5.20
C GLU A 34 9.10 5.34 -5.92
N SER A 35 9.50 6.58 -5.59
CA SER A 35 10.70 7.21 -6.15
C SER A 35 11.98 6.42 -5.84
N LEU A 36 12.12 5.94 -4.60
CA LEU A 36 13.28 5.15 -4.18
C LEU A 36 13.31 3.78 -4.87
N LEU A 37 12.16 3.13 -5.05
CA LEU A 37 12.04 1.86 -5.77
C LEU A 37 12.44 2.02 -7.25
N GLU A 38 12.00 3.08 -7.92
CA GLU A 38 12.37 3.36 -9.29
C GLU A 38 13.87 3.63 -9.44
N LYS A 39 14.43 4.49 -8.57
CA LYS A 39 15.88 4.75 -8.53
C LYS A 39 16.67 3.47 -8.30
N ARG A 40 16.23 2.63 -7.36
CA ARG A 40 16.86 1.34 -7.06
C ARG A 40 16.84 0.41 -8.27
N GLN A 41 15.72 0.32 -8.98
CA GLN A 41 15.57 -0.51 -10.18
C GLN A 41 16.56 -0.09 -11.26
N ASN A 42 16.71 1.21 -11.51
CA ASN A 42 17.65 1.74 -12.50
C ASN A 42 19.11 1.41 -12.14
N VAL A 43 19.48 1.52 -10.87
CA VAL A 43 20.84 1.22 -10.42
C VAL A 43 21.14 -0.29 -10.44
N LEU A 44 20.18 -1.14 -10.09
CA LEU A 44 20.35 -2.60 -10.05
C LEU A 44 20.83 -3.16 -11.39
N VAL A 45 20.34 -2.64 -12.52
CA VAL A 45 20.72 -3.09 -13.88
C VAL A 45 22.21 -2.84 -14.17
N THR A 46 22.83 -1.89 -13.48
CA THR A 46 24.23 -1.53 -13.67
C THR A 46 25.20 -2.37 -12.82
N ILE A 47 24.69 -3.15 -11.86
CA ILE A 47 25.51 -3.97 -10.97
C ILE A 47 25.93 -5.25 -11.70
N LYS A 48 27.23 -5.39 -11.96
CA LYS A 48 27.82 -6.53 -12.66
C LYS A 48 29.13 -6.98 -12.00
N PRO A 49 29.49 -8.27 -12.09
CA PRO A 49 30.75 -8.78 -11.56
C PRO A 49 31.96 -8.24 -12.36
N PRO A 50 33.18 -8.30 -11.79
CA PRO A 50 33.55 -8.88 -10.50
C PRO A 50 33.26 -7.97 -9.30
N TYR A 51 32.93 -8.57 -8.14
CA TYR A 51 32.64 -7.86 -6.90
C TYR A 51 33.79 -7.96 -5.90
N THR A 52 34.04 -6.89 -5.16
CA THR A 52 34.96 -6.94 -4.00
C THR A 52 34.31 -7.66 -2.81
N HIS A 53 35.11 -8.05 -1.82
CA HIS A 53 34.59 -8.64 -0.58
C HIS A 53 33.60 -7.70 0.12
N ASP A 54 33.91 -6.39 0.17
CA ASP A 54 33.03 -5.39 0.79
C ASP A 54 31.70 -5.27 0.05
N GLU A 55 31.72 -5.31 -1.29
CA GLU A 55 30.49 -5.28 -2.10
C GLU A 55 29.61 -6.52 -1.88
N GLN A 56 30.22 -7.68 -1.63
CA GLN A 56 29.48 -8.90 -1.29
C GLN A 56 28.79 -8.79 0.07
N GLU A 57 29.47 -8.21 1.08
CA GLU A 57 28.88 -7.96 2.39
C GLU A 57 27.71 -6.95 2.32
N LEU A 58 27.86 -5.86 1.55
CA LEU A 58 26.77 -4.93 1.29
C LEU A 58 25.58 -5.63 0.61
N GLY A 59 25.84 -6.52 -0.34
CA GLY A 59 24.81 -7.33 -1.00
C GLY A 59 24.04 -8.22 -0.03
N LYS A 60 24.73 -8.91 0.88
CA LYS A 60 24.08 -9.73 1.93
C LYS A 60 23.16 -8.89 2.82
N GLN A 61 23.62 -7.70 3.21
CA GLN A 61 22.82 -6.79 4.03
C GLN A 61 21.59 -6.26 3.27
N MET A 62 21.73 -5.93 1.99
CA MET A 62 20.59 -5.55 1.14
C MET A 62 19.55 -6.66 1.05
N ILE A 63 19.96 -7.93 0.91
CA ILE A 63 19.03 -9.06 0.87
C ILE A 63 18.24 -9.16 2.18
N ALA A 64 18.90 -8.96 3.33
CA ALA A 64 18.23 -8.95 4.63
C ALA A 64 17.19 -7.81 4.72
N TRP A 65 17.56 -6.61 4.27
CA TRP A 65 16.63 -5.47 4.25
C TRP A 65 15.47 -5.63 3.28
N ASN A 66 15.66 -6.28 2.13
CA ASN A 66 14.58 -6.56 1.20
C ASN A 66 13.44 -7.34 1.87
N GLN A 67 13.77 -8.33 2.70
CA GLN A 67 12.75 -9.08 3.44
C GLN A 67 11.94 -8.20 4.41
N GLN A 68 12.58 -7.19 5.00
CA GLN A 68 11.91 -6.24 5.89
C GLN A 68 11.02 -5.28 5.09
N ILE A 69 11.56 -4.72 4.02
CA ILE A 69 10.86 -3.82 3.08
C ILE A 69 9.60 -4.52 2.52
N ASP A 70 9.71 -5.77 2.07
CA ASP A 70 8.60 -6.54 1.51
C ASP A 70 7.44 -6.71 2.52
N ARG A 71 7.77 -6.95 3.79
CA ARG A 71 6.77 -7.07 4.86
C ARG A 71 6.08 -5.72 5.11
N GLN A 72 6.84 -4.64 5.19
CA GLN A 72 6.30 -3.30 5.44
C GLN A 72 5.41 -2.83 4.29
N LEU A 73 5.84 -3.00 3.04
CA LEU A 73 5.04 -2.69 1.85
C LEU A 73 3.75 -3.52 1.81
N SER A 74 3.83 -4.81 2.18
CA SER A 74 2.65 -5.67 2.26
C SER A 74 1.65 -5.21 3.32
N GLN A 75 2.13 -4.75 4.47
CA GLN A 75 1.30 -4.19 5.54
C GLN A 75 0.66 -2.87 5.11
N LEU A 76 1.44 -1.97 4.52
CA LEU A 76 0.95 -0.69 4.00
C LEU A 76 -0.14 -0.90 2.93
N ARG A 77 0.07 -1.83 1.99
CA ARG A 77 -0.95 -2.24 1.02
C ARG A 77 -2.23 -2.74 1.68
N LEU A 78 -2.11 -3.53 2.76
CA LEU A 78 -3.26 -4.04 3.49
C LEU A 78 -4.06 -2.93 4.18
N GLN A 79 -3.38 -1.93 4.75
CA GLN A 79 -4.02 -0.75 5.34
C GLN A 79 -4.82 0.02 4.28
N ILE A 80 -4.18 0.35 3.14
CA ILE A 80 -4.84 1.03 2.03
C ILE A 80 -6.10 0.26 1.57
N LYS A 81 -6.00 -1.07 1.45
CA LYS A 81 -7.15 -1.92 1.07
C LYS A 81 -8.27 -1.88 2.12
N ARG A 82 -7.95 -1.86 3.41
CA ARG A 82 -8.94 -1.75 4.48
C ARG A 82 -9.65 -0.40 4.43
N ASP A 83 -8.94 0.68 4.18
CA ASP A 83 -9.51 2.02 4.09
C ASP A 83 -10.50 2.14 2.92
N MET A 84 -10.13 1.65 1.74
CA MET A 84 -11.05 1.57 0.59
C MET A 84 -12.34 0.78 0.91
N ASN A 85 -12.21 -0.35 1.61
CA ASN A 85 -13.37 -1.15 2.05
C ASN A 85 -14.19 -0.46 3.15
N GLY A 86 -13.57 0.33 4.01
CA GLY A 86 -14.25 1.12 5.04
C GLY A 86 -15.10 2.23 4.43
N LEU A 87 -14.56 2.93 3.43
CA LEU A 87 -15.26 3.99 2.70
C LEU A 87 -16.50 3.46 1.95
N THR A 88 -16.38 2.30 1.30
CA THR A 88 -17.52 1.65 0.60
C THR A 88 -18.62 1.24 1.57
N LYS A 89 -18.28 0.66 2.73
CA LYS A 89 -19.26 0.30 3.77
C LYS A 89 -20.01 1.52 4.32
N LYS A 90 -19.30 2.62 4.63
CA LYS A 90 -19.94 3.87 5.09
C LYS A 90 -20.93 4.41 4.05
N LYS A 91 -20.57 4.40 2.76
CA LYS A 91 -21.46 4.83 1.66
C LYS A 91 -22.73 3.97 1.58
N THR A 92 -22.61 2.65 1.65
CA THR A 92 -23.77 1.74 1.61
C THR A 92 -24.68 1.87 2.84
N SER A 93 -24.10 2.14 4.02
CA SER A 93 -24.89 2.37 5.23
C SER A 93 -25.68 3.68 5.13
N VAL A 94 -25.06 4.77 4.67
CA VAL A 94 -25.75 6.06 4.48
C VAL A 94 -26.88 5.96 3.46
N GLN A 95 -26.70 5.23 2.35
CA GLN A 95 -27.79 5.00 1.38
C GLN A 95 -28.96 4.21 1.96
N LYS A 96 -28.71 3.18 2.78
CA LYS A 96 -29.77 2.37 3.41
C LYS A 96 -30.63 3.15 4.43
N TYR A 97 -30.05 4.16 5.09
CA TYR A 97 -30.79 5.00 6.04
C TYR A 97 -31.45 6.22 5.37
N SER A 98 -31.01 6.63 4.18
CA SER A 98 -31.58 7.77 3.46
C SER A 98 -32.86 7.45 2.70
N ASN A 99 -33.25 6.17 2.53
CA ASN A 99 -34.50 5.82 1.85
C ASN A 99 -35.34 4.75 2.60
N PRO A 100 -35.93 5.08 3.77
CA PRO A 100 -36.77 4.15 4.53
C PRO A 100 -38.09 3.75 3.83
N TYR A 101 -38.42 4.37 2.68
CA TYR A 101 -39.73 4.26 2.03
C TYR A 101 -39.68 3.62 0.63
N GLU A 102 -38.50 3.26 0.12
CA GLU A 102 -38.38 2.66 -1.23
C GLU A 102 -38.95 1.23 -1.28
N SER A 103 -39.13 0.57 -0.14
CA SER A 103 -39.73 -0.76 -0.05
C SER A 103 -41.24 -0.77 0.23
N LEU A 104 -41.93 0.38 0.25
CA LEU A 104 -43.39 0.39 0.16
C LEU A 104 -43.80 0.23 -1.31
N GLN A 105 -43.53 -0.95 -1.87
CA GLN A 105 -44.33 -1.43 -2.98
C GLN A 105 -45.73 -1.71 -2.42
N TYR A 106 -46.69 -0.89 -2.84
CA TYR A 106 -48.10 -1.02 -2.52
C TYR A 106 -48.65 -2.24 -3.27
N ASP A 107 -48.38 -3.44 -2.76
CA ASP A 107 -49.03 -4.66 -3.26
C ASP A 107 -50.46 -4.70 -2.70
N GLY A 108 -51.41 -4.96 -3.59
CA GLY A 108 -52.78 -4.45 -3.50
C GLY A 108 -53.60 -4.96 -2.31
N MET A 109 -54.29 -4.04 -1.63
CA MET A 109 -55.45 -4.40 -0.80
C MET A 109 -56.74 -4.21 -1.58
N PHE A 110 -57.40 -5.33 -1.88
CA PHE A 110 -58.80 -5.36 -2.33
C PHE A 110 -59.71 -4.91 -1.17
N TYR A 111 -60.49 -3.84 -1.38
CA TYR A 111 -61.62 -3.53 -0.52
C TYR A 111 -62.77 -4.49 -0.83
N ASP A 112 -62.98 -5.49 0.03
CA ASP A 112 -64.19 -6.32 0.02
C ASP A 112 -65.38 -5.41 0.39
N LYS A 113 -66.15 -4.99 -0.61
CA LYS A 113 -67.44 -4.32 -0.37
C LYS A 113 -68.45 -5.39 0.03
N LYS A 114 -68.84 -5.41 1.31
CA LYS A 114 -70.05 -6.11 1.75
C LYS A 114 -71.07 -5.13 2.34
N LYS A 115 -72.21 -5.10 1.62
CA LYS A 115 -73.59 -4.67 1.93
C LYS A 115 -73.81 -3.53 2.91
#